data_AF-A0A5C5S4A9-F1
#
_entry.id   AF-A0A5C5S4A9-F1
#
_cell.length_a   1.000
_cell.length_b   1.000
_cell.length_c   1.000
_cell.angle_alpha   90.00
_cell.angle_beta   90.00
_cell.angle_gamma   90.00
#
_symmetry.space_group_name_H-M   'P 1'
#
loop_
_entity.id
_entity.type
_entity.pdbx_description
1 polymer ?
#
loop_
_entity_poly.entity_id
_entity_poly.type
_entity_poly.pdbx_seq_one_letter_code
_entity_poly.pdbx_strand_id
1 'polypeptide(L)'
;MTPRRSARVAGAVAAALVTVSLFVAPASAAPSPYCGTALTPAENARIVALSDPRALPTAPTFASLDDLAVRQRGIADILAAHRDRRGLFGVGMDGVIRDAVTPTQRNEAGLDDPRYTKSLSIDLVSRYLRAVHAQWTGGAVPQWWGNYFRLAARCELPPGRVAMAGYNAHITVDLAYTVAQTRSTPANALDFYRIVDSIAKNGNVIPERSKRIYDADLWGLWTFYFFGQGLDRLVGAGVASNLMLRAADDGYNTLTFANGLALQNPGVRPATEGAILALWQTGEIAFDVLSGLGGLGAPVAPAPSPAPTPRPTPAPVLAASGR
;
A
#
# COMPACT_ATOMS: atom_id res chain seq x y z
N MET A 1 -87.98 -10.32 53.41
CA MET A 1 -87.25 -11.37 54.15
C MET A 1 -85.91 -11.63 53.47
N THR A 2 -84.84 -11.48 54.23
CA THR A 2 -83.43 -11.85 53.95
C THR A 2 -83.26 -13.34 53.56
N PRO A 3 -82.07 -13.84 53.19
CA PRO A 3 -81.00 -13.30 52.33
C PRO A 3 -80.42 -14.40 51.38
N ARG A 4 -79.45 -14.09 50.51
CA ARG A 4 -78.25 -14.96 50.34
C ARG A 4 -77.11 -14.26 49.61
N ARG A 5 -75.97 -14.22 50.31
CA ARG A 5 -74.64 -13.78 49.85
C ARG A 5 -74.06 -14.81 48.88
N SER A 6 -73.23 -14.37 47.94
CA SER A 6 -72.21 -15.22 47.30
C SER A 6 -70.99 -14.36 46.98
N ALA A 7 -69.92 -14.63 47.72
CA ALA A 7 -68.61 -14.03 47.55
C ALA A 7 -67.92 -14.65 46.33
N ARG A 8 -67.34 -13.83 45.45
CA ARG A 8 -66.41 -14.27 44.41
C ARG A 8 -65.00 -13.82 44.79
N VAL A 9 -64.13 -14.80 44.98
CA VAL A 9 -62.69 -14.64 45.17
C VAL A 9 -62.07 -14.41 43.78
N ALA A 10 -61.46 -13.26 43.56
CA ALA A 10 -60.66 -12.97 42.37
C ALA A 10 -59.19 -13.29 42.67
N GLY A 11 -58.67 -14.35 42.05
CA GLY A 11 -57.24 -14.64 42.00
C GLY A 11 -56.66 -14.09 40.70
N ALA A 12 -55.77 -13.09 40.79
CA ALA A 12 -55.00 -12.61 39.66
C ALA A 12 -53.67 -13.40 39.59
N VAL A 13 -53.47 -14.13 38.49
CA VAL A 13 -52.21 -14.82 38.16
C VAL A 13 -51.30 -13.80 37.48
N ALA A 14 -50.18 -13.46 38.14
CA ALA A 14 -49.13 -12.64 37.54
C ALA A 14 -48.23 -13.52 36.67
N ALA A 15 -48.33 -13.36 35.34
CA ALA A 15 -47.42 -13.98 34.39
C ALA A 15 -46.12 -13.15 34.32
N ALA A 16 -45.01 -13.70 34.82
CA ALA A 16 -43.68 -13.14 34.68
C ALA A 16 -43.15 -13.43 33.27
N LEU A 17 -43.07 -12.41 32.42
CA LEU A 17 -42.36 -12.43 31.14
C LEU A 17 -40.86 -12.42 31.40
N VAL A 18 -40.20 -13.57 31.19
CA VAL A 18 -38.74 -13.68 31.18
C VAL A 18 -38.26 -13.28 29.78
N THR A 19 -37.73 -12.07 29.65
CA THR A 19 -36.99 -11.60 28.47
C THR A 19 -35.59 -12.24 28.48
N VAL A 20 -35.40 -13.26 27.66
CA VAL A 20 -34.08 -13.85 27.40
C VAL A 20 -33.35 -12.94 26.40
N SER A 21 -32.47 -12.09 26.92
CA SER A 21 -31.52 -11.32 26.10
C SER A 21 -30.44 -12.26 25.56
N LEU A 22 -30.57 -12.66 24.30
CA LEU A 22 -29.52 -13.36 23.58
C LEU A 22 -28.36 -12.40 23.31
N PHE A 23 -27.31 -12.49 24.12
CA PHE A 23 -26.02 -11.87 23.81
C PHE A 23 -25.42 -12.59 22.60
N VAL A 24 -25.57 -11.99 21.42
CA VAL A 24 -24.84 -12.41 20.22
C VAL A 24 -23.37 -12.06 20.47
N ALA A 25 -22.56 -13.07 20.77
CA ALA A 25 -21.11 -12.89 20.80
C ALA A 25 -20.65 -12.39 19.43
N PRO A 26 -19.74 -11.40 19.35
CA PRO A 26 -19.25 -10.91 18.08
C PRO A 26 -18.61 -12.07 17.32
N ALA A 27 -19.13 -12.36 16.13
CA ALA A 27 -18.56 -13.37 15.25
C ALA A 27 -17.08 -13.03 15.03
N SER A 28 -16.19 -13.96 15.39
CA SER A 28 -14.77 -13.82 15.12
C SER A 28 -14.60 -13.63 13.61
N ALA A 29 -13.97 -12.52 13.20
CA ALA A 29 -13.74 -12.23 11.80
C ALA A 29 -12.96 -13.39 11.14
N ALA A 30 -13.37 -13.78 9.93
CA ALA A 30 -12.67 -14.80 9.18
C ALA A 30 -11.19 -14.43 9.01
N PRO A 31 -10.26 -15.41 9.00
CA PRO A 31 -8.85 -15.15 8.74
C PRO A 31 -8.67 -14.41 7.41
N SER A 32 -7.86 -13.36 7.40
CA SER A 32 -7.49 -12.68 6.16
C SER A 32 -6.52 -13.58 5.37
N PRO A 33 -6.69 -13.72 4.04
CA PRO A 33 -5.67 -14.33 3.20
C PRO A 33 -4.42 -13.44 3.04
N TYR A 34 -4.44 -12.24 3.63
CA TYR A 34 -3.33 -11.30 3.69
C TYR A 34 -2.92 -11.04 5.14
N CYS A 35 -1.76 -10.43 5.33
CA CYS A 35 -1.28 -10.08 6.65
C CYS A 35 -2.19 -9.05 7.33
N GLY A 36 -2.31 -9.13 8.65
CA GLY A 36 -3.17 -8.23 9.43
C GLY A 36 -4.58 -8.77 9.63
N THR A 37 -5.54 -7.88 9.84
CA THR A 37 -6.96 -8.24 10.04
C THR A 37 -7.74 -8.19 8.73
N ALA A 38 -8.79 -8.98 8.61
CA ALA A 38 -9.62 -9.00 7.40
C ALA A 38 -10.35 -7.67 7.19
N LEU A 39 -10.41 -7.21 5.93
CA LEU A 39 -11.23 -6.07 5.52
C LEU A 39 -12.70 -6.45 5.49
N THR A 40 -13.57 -5.53 5.90
CA THR A 40 -15.03 -5.68 5.77
C THR A 40 -15.47 -5.61 4.30
N PRO A 41 -16.68 -6.12 3.96
CA PRO A 41 -17.25 -5.95 2.63
C PRO A 41 -17.38 -4.47 2.22
N ALA A 42 -17.71 -3.58 3.16
CA ALA A 42 -17.84 -2.15 2.91
C ALA A 42 -16.49 -1.50 2.57
N GLU A 43 -15.42 -1.87 3.28
CA GLU A 43 -14.06 -1.39 2.98
C GLU A 43 -13.56 -1.89 1.63
N ASN A 44 -13.81 -3.15 1.29
CA ASN A 44 -13.49 -3.68 -0.05
C ASN A 44 -14.24 -2.91 -1.15
N ALA A 45 -15.54 -2.66 -0.98
CA ALA A 45 -16.32 -1.84 -1.92
C ALA A 45 -15.78 -0.40 -2.01
N ARG A 46 -15.32 0.17 -0.89
CA ARG A 46 -14.72 1.50 -0.88
C ARG A 46 -13.39 1.54 -1.63
N ILE A 47 -12.53 0.53 -1.47
CA ILE A 47 -11.26 0.44 -2.24
C ILE A 47 -11.56 0.36 -3.75
N VAL A 48 -12.53 -0.47 -4.15
CA VAL A 48 -12.96 -0.56 -5.56
C VAL A 48 -13.42 0.80 -6.09
N ALA A 49 -14.24 1.53 -5.33
CA ALA A 49 -14.74 2.85 -5.74
C ALA A 49 -13.64 3.93 -5.80
N LEU A 50 -12.71 3.93 -4.85
CA LEU A 50 -11.59 4.88 -4.83
C LEU A 50 -10.62 4.65 -5.99
N SER A 51 -10.47 3.40 -6.42
CA SER A 51 -9.56 2.98 -7.48
C SER A 51 -10.20 2.88 -8.88
N ASP A 52 -11.51 3.12 -9.01
CA ASP A 52 -12.25 2.96 -10.28
C ASP A 52 -11.61 3.76 -11.44
N PRO A 53 -11.06 3.09 -12.47
CA PRO A 53 -10.42 3.74 -13.61
C PRO A 53 -11.32 4.73 -14.36
N ARG A 54 -12.64 4.53 -14.33
CA ARG A 54 -13.62 5.41 -15.00
C ARG A 54 -13.80 6.74 -14.26
N ALA A 55 -13.47 6.77 -12.98
CA ALA A 55 -13.58 7.95 -12.13
C ALA A 55 -12.24 8.67 -11.92
N LEU A 56 -11.14 8.17 -12.51
CA LEU A 56 -9.83 8.81 -12.38
C LEU A 56 -9.76 10.07 -13.24
N PRO A 57 -9.34 11.22 -12.68
CA PRO A 57 -9.22 12.44 -13.44
C PRO A 57 -8.04 12.36 -14.42
N THR A 58 -8.21 12.98 -15.58
CA THR A 58 -7.19 13.03 -16.65
C THR A 58 -6.71 14.43 -16.96
N ALA A 59 -7.42 15.46 -16.49
CA ALA A 59 -7.09 16.85 -16.74
C ALA A 59 -5.88 17.28 -15.87
N PRO A 60 -4.86 17.95 -16.41
CA PRO A 60 -3.67 18.36 -15.65
C PRO A 60 -3.94 19.60 -14.80
N THR A 61 -4.76 19.44 -13.76
CA THR A 61 -5.17 20.50 -12.82
C THR A 61 -4.82 20.12 -11.39
N PHE A 62 -4.68 21.11 -10.50
CA PHE A 62 -4.50 20.81 -9.07
C PHE A 62 -5.70 20.09 -8.48
N ALA A 63 -6.92 20.40 -8.91
CA ALA A 63 -8.11 19.67 -8.46
C ALA A 63 -8.03 18.17 -8.79
N SER A 64 -7.49 17.83 -9.97
CA SER A 64 -7.26 16.44 -10.37
C SER A 64 -6.17 15.75 -9.56
N LEU A 65 -5.08 16.46 -9.26
CA LEU A 65 -4.01 15.95 -8.39
C LEU A 65 -4.52 15.74 -6.95
N ASP A 66 -5.29 16.70 -6.42
CA ASP A 66 -5.88 16.63 -5.09
C ASP A 66 -6.89 15.48 -4.98
N ASP A 67 -7.74 15.27 -5.99
CA ASP A 67 -8.67 14.13 -6.03
C ASP A 67 -7.92 12.79 -6.02
N LEU A 68 -6.87 12.64 -6.83
CA LEU A 68 -6.03 11.45 -6.83
C LEU A 68 -5.34 11.22 -5.48
N ALA A 69 -4.81 12.28 -4.87
CA ALA A 69 -4.17 12.20 -3.55
C ALA A 69 -5.17 11.75 -2.47
N VAL A 70 -6.41 12.29 -2.49
CA VAL A 70 -7.48 11.87 -1.57
C VAL A 70 -7.86 10.41 -1.78
N ARG A 71 -8.02 9.96 -3.03
CA ARG A 71 -8.35 8.57 -3.35
C ARG A 71 -7.28 7.60 -2.89
N GLN A 72 -6.04 7.92 -3.23
CA GLN A 72 -4.88 7.14 -2.88
C GLN A 72 -4.70 7.04 -1.36
N ARG A 73 -4.81 8.17 -0.64
CA ARG A 73 -4.78 8.20 0.83
C ARG A 73 -5.90 7.36 1.43
N GLY A 74 -7.13 7.48 0.94
CA GLY A 74 -8.26 6.70 1.45
C GLY A 74 -8.02 5.19 1.36
N ILE A 75 -7.37 4.70 0.29
CA ILE A 75 -6.96 3.30 0.18
C ILE A 75 -5.85 2.97 1.18
N ALA A 76 -4.83 3.84 1.29
CA ALA A 76 -3.71 3.64 2.21
C ALA A 76 -4.17 3.59 3.68
N ASP A 77 -5.12 4.44 4.07
CA ASP A 77 -5.68 4.51 5.43
C ASP A 77 -6.46 3.24 5.78
N ILE A 78 -7.31 2.75 4.86
CA ILE A 78 -8.03 1.48 5.04
C ILE A 78 -7.04 0.32 5.24
N LEU A 79 -6.04 0.19 4.37
CA LEU A 79 -5.08 -0.91 4.47
C LEU A 79 -4.19 -0.79 5.72
N ALA A 80 -3.80 0.43 6.09
CA ALA A 80 -3.01 0.70 7.28
C ALA A 80 -3.76 0.34 8.58
N ALA A 81 -5.06 0.68 8.67
CA ALA A 81 -5.90 0.36 9.83
C ALA A 81 -5.96 -1.16 10.11
N HIS A 82 -5.82 -1.97 9.06
CA HIS A 82 -5.82 -3.42 9.14
C HIS A 82 -4.44 -4.06 9.16
N ARG A 83 -3.35 -3.27 9.12
CA ARG A 83 -1.97 -3.77 8.93
C ARG A 83 -1.83 -4.64 7.67
N ASP A 84 -2.65 -4.38 6.65
CA ASP A 84 -2.61 -5.09 5.38
C ASP A 84 -1.42 -4.62 4.55
N ARG A 85 -0.47 -5.54 4.32
CA ARG A 85 0.81 -5.22 3.66
C ARG A 85 0.65 -4.75 2.20
N ARG A 86 -0.53 -4.91 1.59
CA ARG A 86 -0.86 -4.29 0.30
C ARG A 86 -0.88 -2.76 0.36
N GLY A 87 -0.90 -2.18 1.57
CA GLY A 87 -0.82 -0.73 1.80
C GLY A 87 0.59 -0.18 2.02
N LEU A 88 1.63 -1.03 2.08
CA LEU A 88 3.01 -0.61 2.36
C LEU A 88 3.52 0.46 1.38
N PHE A 89 3.32 0.27 0.07
CA PHE A 89 3.69 1.27 -0.92
C PHE A 89 2.80 2.52 -0.80
N GLY A 90 1.49 2.33 -0.63
CA GLY A 90 0.51 3.41 -0.55
C GLY A 90 0.79 4.42 0.58
N VAL A 91 1.19 3.96 1.77
CA VAL A 91 1.47 4.89 2.88
C VAL A 91 2.71 5.75 2.64
N GLY A 92 3.72 5.21 1.96
CA GLY A 92 4.91 5.98 1.61
C GLY A 92 4.63 6.93 0.44
N MET A 93 3.88 6.47 -0.57
CA MET A 93 3.43 7.33 -1.67
C MET A 93 2.56 8.50 -1.18
N ASP A 94 1.62 8.30 -0.24
CA ASP A 94 0.85 9.41 0.35
C ASP A 94 1.76 10.46 1.00
N GLY A 95 2.79 10.00 1.72
CA GLY A 95 3.78 10.89 2.33
C GLY A 95 4.51 11.71 1.28
N VAL A 96 5.02 11.06 0.23
CA VAL A 96 5.73 11.74 -0.87
C VAL A 96 4.84 12.70 -1.63
N ILE A 97 3.60 12.32 -1.95
CA ILE A 97 2.66 13.18 -2.67
C ILE A 97 2.39 14.45 -1.86
N ARG A 98 2.13 14.29 -0.56
CA ARG A 98 1.77 15.39 0.34
C ARG A 98 2.96 16.29 0.66
N ASP A 99 4.11 15.71 0.97
CA ASP A 99 5.22 16.42 1.59
C ASP A 99 6.28 16.88 0.56
N ALA A 100 6.29 16.29 -0.64
CA ALA A 100 7.23 16.62 -1.71
C ALA A 100 6.56 17.08 -3.01
N VAL A 101 5.78 16.20 -3.65
CA VAL A 101 5.29 16.42 -5.02
C VAL A 101 4.32 17.59 -5.09
N THR A 102 3.31 17.62 -4.22
CA THR A 102 2.28 18.66 -4.23
C THR A 102 2.85 20.05 -3.93
N PRO A 103 3.69 20.24 -2.88
CA PRO A 103 4.35 21.52 -2.66
C PRO A 103 5.20 21.99 -3.85
N THR A 104 5.99 21.10 -4.46
CA THR A 104 6.80 21.45 -5.64
C THR A 104 5.93 21.87 -6.82
N GLN A 105 4.85 21.14 -7.11
CA GLN A 105 3.98 21.46 -8.24
C GLN A 105 3.15 22.71 -8.03
N ARG A 106 2.81 23.04 -6.79
CA ARG A 106 2.09 24.29 -6.46
C ARG A 106 2.96 25.53 -6.59
N ASN A 107 4.29 25.40 -6.50
CA ASN A 107 5.21 26.48 -6.82
C ASN A 107 5.43 26.56 -8.34
N GLU A 108 4.39 26.95 -9.09
CA GLU A 108 4.44 26.94 -10.56
C GLU A 108 5.52 27.86 -11.13
N ALA A 109 5.89 28.94 -10.44
CA ALA A 109 6.97 29.83 -10.86
C ALA A 109 8.35 29.16 -10.89
N GLY A 110 8.51 28.02 -10.19
CA GLY A 110 9.73 27.22 -10.20
C GLY A 110 9.77 26.13 -11.28
N LEU A 111 8.78 26.08 -12.18
CA LEU A 111 8.63 25.03 -13.20
C LEU A 111 8.59 25.65 -14.59
N ASP A 112 9.19 24.96 -15.56
CA ASP A 112 9.23 25.43 -16.96
C ASP A 112 7.91 25.10 -17.67
N ASP A 113 7.31 23.95 -17.36
CA ASP A 113 6.02 23.47 -17.79
C ASP A 113 5.22 22.87 -16.60
N PRO A 114 4.50 23.72 -15.85
CA PRO A 114 3.64 23.26 -14.77
C PRO A 114 2.55 22.29 -15.22
N ARG A 115 2.13 22.32 -16.49
CA ARG A 115 1.09 21.42 -17.01
C ARG A 115 1.67 20.02 -17.22
N TYR A 116 2.89 19.93 -17.71
CA TYR A 116 3.62 18.67 -17.85
C TYR A 116 3.78 17.96 -16.51
N THR A 117 4.28 18.65 -15.47
CA THR A 117 4.51 18.03 -14.15
C THR A 117 3.22 17.48 -13.54
N LYS A 118 2.11 18.22 -13.65
CA LYS A 118 0.77 17.75 -13.25
C LYS A 118 0.35 16.51 -14.03
N SER A 119 0.53 16.51 -15.36
CA SER A 119 0.22 15.36 -16.22
C SER A 119 1.02 14.11 -15.81
N LEU A 120 2.31 14.29 -15.51
CA LEU A 120 3.21 13.23 -15.07
C LEU A 120 2.71 12.60 -13.76
N SER A 121 2.42 13.40 -12.74
CA SER A 121 1.95 12.87 -11.46
C SER A 121 0.55 12.24 -11.55
N ILE A 122 -0.35 12.83 -12.34
CA ILE A 122 -1.70 12.29 -12.54
C ILE A 122 -1.65 10.91 -13.20
N ASP A 123 -0.91 10.71 -14.29
CA ASP A 123 -0.82 9.39 -14.92
C ASP A 123 -0.10 8.39 -14.01
N LEU A 124 0.98 8.80 -13.34
CA LEU A 124 1.77 7.94 -12.47
C LEU A 124 0.95 7.37 -11.31
N VAL A 125 0.20 8.22 -10.59
CA VAL A 125 -0.69 7.77 -9.50
C VAL A 125 -1.84 6.94 -10.06
N SER A 126 -2.37 7.31 -11.23
CA SER A 126 -3.47 6.58 -11.87
C SER A 126 -3.08 5.15 -12.25
N ARG A 127 -1.82 4.88 -12.62
CA ARG A 127 -1.31 3.52 -12.89
C ARG A 127 -1.40 2.62 -11.67
N TYR A 128 -0.96 3.11 -10.52
CA TYR A 128 -1.10 2.39 -9.25
C TYR A 128 -2.57 2.13 -8.92
N LEU A 129 -3.45 3.14 -9.05
CA LEU A 129 -4.88 2.96 -8.76
C LEU A 129 -5.53 1.95 -9.70
N ARG A 130 -5.18 1.93 -11.00
CA ARG A 130 -5.63 0.89 -11.94
C ARG A 130 -5.17 -0.51 -11.51
N ALA A 131 -3.94 -0.66 -11.03
CA ALA A 131 -3.43 -1.93 -10.52
C ALA A 131 -4.17 -2.39 -9.25
N VAL A 132 -4.44 -1.47 -8.31
CA VAL A 132 -5.27 -1.74 -7.12
C VAL A 132 -6.68 -2.17 -7.52
N HIS A 133 -7.30 -1.46 -8.46
CA HIS A 133 -8.65 -1.80 -8.92
C HIS A 133 -8.69 -3.20 -9.53
N ALA A 134 -7.73 -3.52 -10.40
CA ALA A 134 -7.62 -4.85 -10.99
C ALA A 134 -7.45 -5.93 -9.91
N GLN A 135 -6.60 -5.68 -8.89
CA GLN A 135 -6.41 -6.62 -7.77
C GLN A 135 -7.70 -6.85 -6.97
N TRP A 136 -8.52 -5.82 -6.75
CA TRP A 136 -9.75 -5.94 -5.97
C TRP A 136 -10.95 -6.48 -6.76
N THR A 137 -10.94 -6.34 -8.08
CA THR A 137 -12.03 -6.79 -8.96
C THR A 137 -11.74 -8.12 -9.65
N GLY A 138 -10.56 -8.72 -9.42
CA GLY A 138 -10.12 -9.93 -10.12
C GLY A 138 -9.75 -9.69 -11.59
N GLY A 139 -9.45 -8.44 -11.96
CA GLY A 139 -8.98 -8.07 -13.28
C GLY A 139 -7.51 -8.41 -13.51
N ALA A 140 -7.02 -8.17 -14.73
CA ALA A 140 -5.62 -8.37 -15.09
C ALA A 140 -4.72 -7.30 -14.43
N VAL A 141 -3.93 -7.72 -13.45
CA VAL A 141 -2.93 -6.86 -12.81
C VAL A 141 -1.63 -6.89 -13.62
N PRO A 142 -1.00 -5.74 -13.94
CA PRO A 142 0.33 -5.72 -14.56
C PRO A 142 1.33 -6.53 -13.75
N GLN A 143 2.20 -7.29 -14.42
CA GLN A 143 3.07 -8.29 -13.76
C GLN A 143 3.89 -7.73 -12.59
N TRP A 144 4.39 -6.50 -12.68
CA TRP A 144 5.19 -5.85 -11.63
C TRP A 144 4.36 -5.54 -10.38
N TRP A 145 3.10 -5.12 -10.55
CA TRP A 145 2.15 -4.94 -9.46
C TRP A 145 1.60 -6.27 -8.93
N GLY A 146 1.39 -7.26 -9.80
CA GLY A 146 1.00 -8.62 -9.41
C GLY A 146 2.06 -9.26 -8.51
N ASN A 147 3.34 -9.05 -8.82
CA ASN A 147 4.46 -9.43 -7.95
C ASN A 147 4.37 -8.76 -6.57
N TYR A 148 4.15 -7.44 -6.52
CA TYR A 148 3.96 -6.71 -5.26
C TYR A 148 2.82 -7.29 -4.41
N PHE A 149 1.62 -7.46 -4.98
CA PHE A 149 0.48 -7.99 -4.24
C PHE A 149 0.67 -9.44 -3.78
N ARG A 150 1.35 -10.27 -4.58
CA ARG A 150 1.72 -11.63 -4.20
C ARG A 150 2.69 -11.64 -3.01
N LEU A 151 3.70 -10.78 -3.01
CA LEU A 151 4.64 -10.66 -1.87
C LEU A 151 3.94 -10.08 -0.63
N ALA A 152 2.96 -9.19 -0.80
CA ALA A 152 2.16 -8.67 0.31
C ALA A 152 1.30 -9.73 1.02
N ALA A 153 0.95 -10.83 0.35
CA ALA A 153 0.29 -11.98 0.97
C ALA A 153 1.24 -12.87 1.79
N ARG A 154 2.57 -12.72 1.63
CA ARG A 154 3.58 -13.55 2.29
C ARG A 154 4.02 -12.92 3.61
N CYS A 155 3.34 -13.28 4.69
CA CYS A 155 3.56 -12.66 6.01
C CYS A 155 4.90 -13.00 6.65
N GLU A 156 5.53 -14.09 6.22
CA GLU A 156 6.88 -14.50 6.63
C GLU A 156 7.98 -13.57 6.07
N LEU A 157 7.70 -12.84 4.99
CA LEU A 157 8.67 -11.91 4.43
C LEU A 157 8.84 -10.68 5.33
N PRO A 158 10.03 -10.06 5.36
CA PRO A 158 10.18 -8.75 5.98
C PRO A 158 9.27 -7.71 5.29
N PRO A 159 8.53 -6.87 6.04
CA PRO A 159 7.72 -5.80 5.45
C PRO A 159 8.51 -4.87 4.53
N GLY A 160 9.80 -4.66 4.81
CA GLY A 160 10.68 -3.85 3.96
C GLY A 160 10.81 -4.42 2.54
N ARG A 161 10.94 -5.75 2.39
CA ARG A 161 11.00 -6.42 1.08
C ARG A 161 9.73 -6.22 0.26
N VAL A 162 8.57 -6.27 0.93
CA VAL A 162 7.27 -6.04 0.29
C VAL A 162 7.15 -4.60 -0.17
N ALA A 163 7.52 -3.62 0.67
CA ALA A 163 7.50 -2.21 0.29
C ALA A 163 8.37 -1.94 -0.94
N MET A 164 9.59 -2.51 -0.99
CA MET A 164 10.51 -2.30 -2.10
C MET A 164 10.03 -2.87 -3.43
N ALA A 165 9.26 -3.96 -3.43
CA ALA A 165 8.61 -4.43 -4.66
C ALA A 165 7.64 -3.37 -5.24
N GLY A 166 6.90 -2.67 -4.38
CA GLY A 166 6.01 -1.59 -4.80
C GLY A 166 6.76 -0.39 -5.35
N TYR A 167 7.86 0.02 -4.69
CA TYR A 167 8.72 1.09 -5.20
C TYR A 167 9.38 0.75 -6.53
N ASN A 168 9.86 -0.48 -6.69
CA ASN A 168 10.45 -0.96 -7.93
C ASN A 168 9.43 -0.99 -9.08
N ALA A 169 8.22 -1.50 -8.82
CA ALA A 169 7.11 -1.43 -9.76
C ALA A 169 6.84 0.02 -10.22
N HIS A 170 6.79 0.95 -9.27
CA HIS A 170 6.41 2.33 -9.54
C HIS A 170 7.49 3.17 -10.23
N ILE A 171 8.72 3.14 -9.71
CA ILE A 171 9.82 4.01 -10.18
C ILE A 171 10.44 3.45 -11.45
N THR A 172 10.55 2.13 -11.57
CA THR A 172 11.22 1.49 -12.72
C THR A 172 10.30 1.39 -13.92
N VAL A 173 9.06 0.94 -13.69
CA VAL A 173 8.14 0.61 -14.77
C VAL A 173 7.13 1.72 -14.97
N ASP A 174 6.28 2.01 -13.98
CA ASP A 174 5.20 2.98 -14.16
C ASP A 174 5.70 4.36 -14.54
N LEU A 175 6.82 4.83 -13.98
CA LEU A 175 7.40 6.14 -14.31
C LEU A 175 7.90 6.20 -15.77
N ALA A 176 8.57 5.17 -16.29
CA ALA A 176 9.00 5.13 -17.69
C ALA A 176 7.80 5.18 -18.64
N TYR A 177 6.76 4.39 -18.36
CA TYR A 177 5.55 4.43 -19.17
C TYR A 177 4.77 5.76 -19.00
N THR A 178 4.82 6.38 -17.82
CA THR A 178 4.24 7.71 -17.58
C THR A 178 4.93 8.75 -18.46
N VAL A 179 6.27 8.78 -18.49
CA VAL A 179 7.06 9.67 -19.37
C VAL A 179 6.67 9.48 -20.84
N ALA A 180 6.47 8.24 -21.29
CA ALA A 180 5.99 7.98 -22.65
C ALA A 180 4.55 8.46 -22.88
N GLN A 181 3.66 8.18 -21.93
CA GLN A 181 2.23 8.49 -22.00
C GLN A 181 1.94 10.00 -22.00
N THR A 182 2.72 10.77 -21.23
CA THR A 182 2.63 12.23 -21.19
C THR A 182 3.34 12.91 -22.36
N ARG A 183 3.93 12.11 -23.26
CA ARG A 183 4.70 12.58 -24.42
C ARG A 183 5.83 13.51 -24.01
N SER A 184 6.55 13.13 -22.95
CA SER A 184 7.74 13.86 -22.51
C SER A 184 8.71 14.06 -23.67
N THR A 185 9.36 15.21 -23.68
CA THR A 185 10.47 15.54 -24.58
C THR A 185 11.74 15.82 -23.76
N PRO A 186 12.94 15.86 -24.37
CA PRO A 186 14.15 16.27 -23.66
C PRO A 186 14.02 17.63 -22.95
N ALA A 187 13.20 18.56 -23.46
CA ALA A 187 12.95 19.86 -22.83
C ALA A 187 12.24 19.74 -21.46
N ASN A 188 11.53 18.63 -21.22
CA ASN A 188 10.86 18.39 -19.94
C ASN A 188 11.79 17.81 -18.86
N ALA A 189 13.06 17.53 -19.19
CA ALA A 189 14.00 16.88 -18.28
C ALA A 189 14.21 17.68 -16.98
N LEU A 190 14.34 19.01 -17.07
CA LEU A 190 14.58 19.83 -15.89
C LEU A 190 13.43 19.76 -14.89
N ASP A 191 12.19 19.86 -15.37
CA ASP A 191 11.00 19.71 -14.53
C ASP A 191 10.81 18.29 -13.99
N PHE A 192 11.13 17.27 -14.78
CA PHE A 192 11.17 15.89 -14.31
C PHE A 192 12.16 15.74 -13.15
N TYR A 193 13.39 16.26 -13.29
CA TYR A 193 14.41 16.22 -12.24
C TYR A 193 14.04 17.05 -11.02
N ARG A 194 13.40 18.21 -11.19
CA ARG A 194 12.89 19.02 -10.05
C ARG A 194 11.89 18.24 -9.21
N ILE A 195 11.03 17.42 -9.82
CA ILE A 195 10.08 16.57 -9.09
C ILE A 195 10.81 15.44 -8.35
N VAL A 196 11.67 14.67 -9.02
CA VAL A 196 12.34 13.55 -8.33
C VAL A 196 13.33 14.02 -7.26
N ASP A 197 14.03 15.14 -7.48
CA ASP A 197 14.90 15.76 -6.47
C ASP A 197 14.10 16.24 -5.25
N SER A 198 12.87 16.74 -5.43
CA SER A 198 12.04 17.11 -4.29
C SER A 198 11.63 15.89 -3.46
N ILE A 199 11.41 14.74 -4.10
CA ILE A 199 11.15 13.46 -3.41
C ILE A 199 12.39 13.02 -2.64
N ALA A 200 13.57 13.08 -3.26
CA ALA A 200 14.84 12.72 -2.62
C ALA A 200 15.12 13.60 -1.39
N LYS A 201 14.87 14.92 -1.48
CA LYS A 201 15.00 15.87 -0.36
C LYS A 201 14.07 15.57 0.81
N ASN A 202 12.91 14.95 0.53
CA ASN A 202 11.95 14.51 1.53
C ASN A 202 12.04 13.00 1.82
N GLY A 203 13.17 12.39 1.48
CA GLY A 203 13.33 10.93 1.47
C GLY A 203 13.02 10.24 2.79
N ASN A 204 13.17 10.91 3.93
CA ASN A 204 12.89 10.34 5.26
C ASN A 204 11.41 9.99 5.47
N VAL A 205 10.49 10.59 4.71
CA VAL A 205 9.06 10.38 4.91
C VAL A 205 8.66 8.93 4.67
N ILE A 206 9.33 8.24 3.74
CA ILE A 206 9.07 6.85 3.38
C ILE A 206 9.48 5.88 4.51
N PRO A 207 10.76 5.85 4.96
CA PRO A 207 11.19 4.94 6.00
C PRO A 207 10.48 5.21 7.34
N GLU A 208 10.27 6.47 7.71
CA GLU A 208 9.57 6.81 8.96
C GLU A 208 8.12 6.33 8.98
N ARG A 209 7.36 6.58 7.91
CA ARG A 209 5.96 6.14 7.81
C ARG A 209 5.85 4.62 7.75
N SER A 210 6.70 3.98 6.96
CA SER A 210 6.70 2.53 6.78
C SER A 210 7.03 1.81 8.09
N LYS A 211 8.03 2.30 8.83
CA LYS A 211 8.36 1.80 10.17
C LYS A 211 7.21 2.01 11.15
N ARG A 212 6.65 3.22 11.21
CA ARG A 212 5.58 3.55 12.16
C ARG A 212 4.31 2.71 11.92
N ILE A 213 3.91 2.52 10.67
CA ILE A 213 2.61 1.90 10.32
C ILE A 213 2.72 0.39 10.13
N TYR A 214 3.85 -0.14 9.68
CA TYR A 214 3.99 -1.56 9.33
C TYR A 214 5.19 -2.25 9.98
N ASP A 215 5.93 -1.54 10.84
CA ASP A 215 7.22 -2.00 11.37
C ASP A 215 8.25 -2.33 10.27
N ALA A 216 8.05 -1.77 9.08
CA ALA A 216 8.93 -1.94 7.94
C ALA A 216 10.17 -1.05 8.11
N ASP A 217 11.28 -1.64 8.55
CA ASP A 217 12.55 -0.94 8.60
C ASP A 217 13.15 -0.84 7.20
N LEU A 218 12.93 0.32 6.58
CA LEU A 218 13.55 0.69 5.32
C LEU A 218 14.84 1.47 5.53
N TRP A 219 15.17 1.90 6.75
CA TRP A 219 16.29 2.81 6.98
C TRP A 219 17.60 2.21 6.51
N GLY A 220 17.87 0.92 6.77
CA GLY A 220 19.11 0.28 6.32
C GLY A 220 19.33 0.33 4.80
N LEU A 221 18.28 0.14 4.01
CA LEU A 221 18.33 0.30 2.55
C LEU A 221 18.31 1.77 2.15
N TRP A 222 17.50 2.59 2.81
CA TRP A 222 17.35 4.00 2.48
C TRP A 222 18.63 4.79 2.77
N THR A 223 19.37 4.46 3.83
CA THR A 223 20.72 4.97 4.06
C THR A 223 21.78 4.32 3.19
N PHE A 224 21.57 3.09 2.69
CA PHE A 224 22.44 2.51 1.66
C PHE A 224 22.29 3.25 0.32
N TYR A 225 21.06 3.52 -0.12
CA TYR A 225 20.71 4.05 -1.45
C TYR A 225 20.74 5.58 -1.51
N PHE A 226 20.26 6.29 -0.48
CA PHE A 226 20.18 7.76 -0.46
C PHE A 226 21.25 8.44 0.43
N PHE A 227 21.86 7.73 1.40
CA PHE A 227 22.78 8.35 2.38
C PHE A 227 24.18 7.67 2.51
N GLY A 228 24.53 6.72 1.64
CA GLY A 228 25.92 6.28 1.43
C GLY A 228 26.52 5.33 2.45
N GLN A 229 25.95 5.20 3.65
CA GLN A 229 26.57 4.45 4.74
C GLN A 229 26.81 2.96 4.42
N GLY A 230 26.03 2.41 3.49
CA GLY A 230 26.19 1.03 3.04
C GLY A 230 27.23 0.86 1.94
N LEU A 231 27.37 1.82 1.03
CA LEU A 231 28.48 1.85 0.08
C LEU A 231 29.79 2.16 0.81
N ASP A 232 29.78 3.01 1.83
CA ASP A 232 30.94 3.31 2.68
C ASP A 232 31.53 2.06 3.35
N ARG A 233 30.71 1.01 3.59
CA ARG A 233 31.19 -0.29 4.07
C ARG A 233 31.86 -1.14 2.98
N LEU A 234 31.56 -0.90 1.71
CA LEU A 234 32.08 -1.63 0.55
C LEU A 234 33.25 -0.92 -0.13
N VAL A 235 33.24 0.41 -0.18
CA VAL A 235 34.22 1.24 -0.90
C VAL A 235 35.08 2.13 0.00
N GLY A 236 34.85 2.09 1.32
CA GLY A 236 35.60 2.86 2.33
C GLY A 236 34.80 4.04 2.88
N ALA A 237 34.94 4.30 4.19
CA ALA A 237 34.19 5.34 4.89
C ALA A 237 34.44 6.73 4.28
N GLY A 238 33.35 7.45 3.94
CA GLY A 238 33.41 8.80 3.39
C GLY A 238 33.52 8.90 1.86
N VAL A 239 33.55 7.77 1.14
CA VAL A 239 33.61 7.74 -0.34
C VAL A 239 32.22 7.90 -0.95
N ALA A 240 31.19 7.36 -0.28
CA ALA A 240 29.79 7.52 -0.65
C ALA A 240 29.24 8.85 -0.12
N SER A 241 29.77 9.96 -0.63
CA SER A 241 29.24 11.29 -0.32
C SER A 241 27.77 11.41 -0.77
N ASN A 242 27.00 12.28 -0.11
CA ASN A 242 25.63 12.67 -0.53
C ASN A 242 25.53 13.00 -2.03
N LEU A 243 26.61 13.47 -2.64
CA LEU A 243 26.71 13.78 -4.06
C LEU A 243 26.71 12.51 -4.95
N MET A 244 27.40 11.44 -4.55
CA MET A 244 27.47 10.19 -5.32
C MET A 244 26.13 9.44 -5.31
N LEU A 245 25.34 9.61 -4.25
CA LEU A 245 24.04 8.97 -4.10
C LEU A 245 22.95 9.74 -4.82
N ARG A 246 23.01 11.07 -4.80
CA ARG A 246 22.24 11.90 -5.73
C ARG A 246 22.60 11.55 -7.17
N ALA A 247 23.88 11.37 -7.49
CA ALA A 247 24.28 10.93 -8.83
C ALA A 247 23.75 9.52 -9.20
N ALA A 248 23.60 8.61 -8.24
CA ALA A 248 23.00 7.30 -8.46
C ALA A 248 21.48 7.38 -8.66
N ASP A 249 20.79 8.19 -7.84
CA ASP A 249 19.35 8.45 -7.98
C ASP A 249 19.05 9.22 -9.28
N ASP A 250 19.81 10.27 -9.57
CA ASP A 250 19.79 11.02 -10.83
C ASP A 250 20.10 10.10 -12.00
N GLY A 251 21.07 9.19 -11.86
CA GLY A 251 21.40 8.19 -12.87
C GLY A 251 20.25 7.21 -13.14
N TYR A 252 19.59 6.74 -12.08
CA TYR A 252 18.41 5.88 -12.18
C TYR A 252 17.24 6.61 -12.85
N ASN A 253 16.95 7.82 -12.39
CA ASN A 253 15.91 8.68 -12.95
C ASN A 253 16.22 9.06 -14.40
N THR A 254 17.50 9.23 -14.77
CA THR A 254 17.95 9.43 -16.15
C THR A 254 17.63 8.22 -17.02
N LEU A 255 17.95 7.01 -16.55
CA LEU A 255 17.64 5.77 -17.27
C LEU A 255 16.13 5.60 -17.47
N THR A 256 15.33 5.83 -16.42
CA THR A 256 13.86 5.76 -16.49
C THR A 256 13.29 6.81 -17.45
N PHE A 257 13.78 8.05 -17.40
CA PHE A 257 13.36 9.09 -18.33
C PHE A 257 13.73 8.76 -19.78
N ALA A 258 14.97 8.31 -20.02
CA ALA A 258 15.43 7.90 -21.34
C ALA A 258 14.62 6.71 -21.89
N ASN A 259 14.30 5.72 -21.06
CA ASN A 259 13.41 4.62 -21.42
C ASN A 259 12.02 5.13 -21.80
N GLY A 260 11.46 6.09 -21.06
CA GLY A 260 10.18 6.71 -21.39
C GLY A 260 10.21 7.49 -22.71
N LEU A 261 11.30 8.19 -23.03
CA LEU A 261 11.48 8.79 -24.35
C LEU A 261 11.56 7.73 -25.46
N ALA A 262 12.30 6.64 -25.24
CA ALA A 262 12.46 5.57 -26.21
C ALA A 262 11.17 4.78 -26.46
N LEU A 263 10.31 4.61 -25.45
CA LEU A 263 8.99 3.96 -25.59
C LEU A 263 8.05 4.68 -26.57
N GLN A 264 8.30 5.96 -26.85
CA GLN A 264 7.53 6.75 -27.82
C GLN A 264 7.89 6.42 -29.28
N ASN A 265 9.04 5.78 -29.53
CA ASN A 265 9.47 5.36 -30.86
C ASN A 265 9.06 3.90 -31.13
N PRO A 266 8.12 3.62 -32.05
CA PRO A 266 7.66 2.27 -32.33
C PRO A 266 8.76 1.30 -32.77
N GLY A 267 9.83 1.80 -33.43
CA GLY A 267 10.91 0.97 -33.95
C GLY A 267 11.82 0.38 -32.88
N VAL A 268 11.94 1.02 -31.71
CA VAL A 268 12.75 0.54 -30.58
C VAL A 268 11.90 0.13 -29.38
N ARG A 269 10.59 0.42 -29.39
CA ARG A 269 9.68 0.17 -28.26
C ARG A 269 9.76 -1.25 -27.70
N PRO A 270 9.73 -2.35 -28.49
CA PRO A 270 9.82 -3.70 -27.93
C PRO A 270 11.13 -3.96 -27.17
N ALA A 271 12.25 -3.44 -27.69
CA ALA A 271 13.55 -3.56 -27.02
C ALA A 271 13.58 -2.74 -25.72
N THR A 272 13.00 -1.54 -25.73
CA THR A 272 12.88 -0.70 -24.53
C THR A 272 11.97 -1.34 -23.48
N GLU A 273 10.83 -1.92 -23.86
CA GLU A 273 9.95 -2.66 -22.94
C GLU A 273 10.71 -3.84 -22.32
N GLY A 274 11.50 -4.58 -23.11
CA GLY A 274 12.40 -5.62 -22.61
C GLY A 274 13.44 -5.11 -21.62
N ALA A 275 14.07 -3.96 -21.90
CA ALA A 275 15.07 -3.34 -21.03
C ALA A 275 14.46 -2.88 -19.69
N ILE A 276 13.27 -2.28 -19.71
CA ILE A 276 12.53 -1.88 -18.49
C ILE A 276 12.21 -3.11 -17.63
N LEU A 277 11.75 -4.21 -18.26
CA LEU A 277 11.45 -5.44 -17.54
C LEU A 277 12.70 -6.09 -16.95
N ALA A 278 13.81 -6.12 -17.69
CA ALA A 278 15.07 -6.64 -17.20
C ALA A 278 15.60 -5.81 -16.01
N LEU A 279 15.47 -4.48 -16.06
CA LEU A 279 15.83 -3.58 -14.96
C LEU A 279 14.97 -3.85 -13.73
N TRP A 280 13.65 -3.96 -13.89
CA TRP A 280 12.72 -4.28 -12.81
C TRP A 280 13.05 -5.65 -12.17
N GLN A 281 13.27 -6.70 -12.98
CA GLN A 281 13.63 -8.03 -12.49
C GLN A 281 14.96 -8.03 -11.74
N THR A 282 15.96 -7.29 -12.25
CA THR A 282 17.25 -7.13 -11.57
C THR A 282 17.07 -6.47 -10.21
N GLY A 283 16.21 -5.46 -10.11
CA GLY A 283 15.82 -4.84 -8.84
C GLY A 283 15.19 -5.83 -7.87
N GLU A 284 14.26 -6.68 -8.33
CA GLU A 284 13.64 -7.71 -7.47
C GLU A 284 14.67 -8.70 -6.92
N ILE A 285 15.62 -9.14 -7.75
CA ILE A 285 16.71 -10.03 -7.32
C ILE A 285 17.58 -9.36 -6.27
N ALA A 286 17.94 -8.09 -6.47
CA ALA A 286 18.73 -7.34 -5.51
C ALA A 286 18.00 -7.21 -4.16
N PHE A 287 16.68 -6.95 -4.17
CA PHE A 287 15.89 -6.89 -2.94
C PHE A 287 15.74 -8.25 -2.26
N ASP A 288 15.65 -9.35 -3.01
CA ASP A 288 15.66 -10.71 -2.42
C ASP A 288 16.98 -11.00 -1.70
N VAL A 289 18.13 -10.66 -2.33
CA VAL A 289 19.46 -10.81 -1.71
C VAL A 289 19.56 -9.95 -0.45
N LEU A 290 19.21 -8.67 -0.53
CA LEU A 290 19.26 -7.75 0.60
C LEU A 290 18.33 -8.19 1.74
N SER A 291 17.15 -8.70 1.42
CA SER A 291 16.23 -9.28 2.40
C SER A 291 16.81 -10.52 3.07
N GLY A 292 17.46 -11.41 2.31
CA GLY A 292 18.13 -12.60 2.85
C GLY A 292 19.30 -12.29 3.78
N LEU A 293 19.97 -11.15 3.55
CA LEU A 293 21.04 -10.62 4.40
C LEU A 293 20.52 -9.78 5.59
N GLY A 294 19.20 -9.63 5.76
CA GLY A 294 18.59 -8.85 6.84
C GLY A 294 18.57 -7.34 6.61
N GLY A 295 18.99 -6.85 5.44
CA GLY A 295 19.04 -5.43 5.09
C GLY A 295 17.69 -4.73 4.91
N LEU A 296 16.58 -5.49 4.94
CA LEU A 296 15.20 -5.00 4.83
C LEU A 296 14.35 -5.40 6.04
N GLY A 297 15.03 -5.57 7.19
CA GLY A 297 14.47 -6.08 8.42
C GLY A 297 14.64 -7.59 8.57
N ALA A 298 14.39 -8.09 9.78
CA ALA A 298 14.40 -9.53 10.05
C ALA A 298 13.13 -10.19 9.48
N PRO A 299 13.21 -11.46 9.03
CA PRO A 299 12.03 -12.27 8.76
C PRO A 299 11.09 -12.25 9.96
N VAL A 300 9.80 -12.06 9.70
CA VAL A 300 8.80 -12.09 10.78
C VAL A 300 8.48 -13.54 11.07
N ALA A 301 8.70 -13.97 12.32
CA ALA A 301 8.31 -15.31 12.74
C ALA A 301 6.83 -15.53 12.39
N PRO A 302 6.45 -16.69 11.81
CA PRO A 302 5.05 -16.97 11.52
C PRO A 302 4.23 -16.81 12.81
N ALA A 303 3.06 -16.18 12.70
CA ALA A 303 2.15 -16.08 13.85
C ALA A 303 1.92 -17.49 14.41
N PRO A 304 1.98 -17.69 15.74
CA PRO A 304 1.70 -18.99 16.33
C PRO A 304 0.33 -19.44 15.85
N SER A 305 0.25 -20.68 15.34
CA SER A 305 -1.03 -21.25 14.95
C SER A 305 -2.02 -21.11 16.11
N PRO A 306 -3.26 -20.66 15.88
CA PRO A 306 -4.24 -20.56 16.94
C PRO A 306 -4.33 -21.91 17.64
N ALA A 307 -4.10 -21.91 18.96
CA ALA A 307 -4.20 -23.12 19.74
C ALA A 307 -5.57 -23.76 19.50
N PRO A 308 -5.65 -25.08 19.28
CA PRO A 308 -6.93 -25.76 19.09
C PRO A 308 -7.84 -25.40 20.26
N THR A 309 -9.01 -24.83 19.95
CA THR A 309 -9.99 -24.45 20.96
C THR A 309 -10.32 -25.69 21.79
N PRO A 310 -10.16 -25.66 23.13
CA PRO A 310 -10.48 -26.82 23.95
C PRO A 310 -11.93 -27.21 23.69
N ARG A 311 -12.14 -28.48 23.32
CA ARG A 311 -13.49 -29.04 23.17
C ARG A 311 -14.24 -28.78 24.49
N PRO A 312 -15.46 -28.22 24.45
CA PRO A 312 -16.26 -28.10 25.66
C PRO A 312 -16.43 -29.47 26.28
N THR A 313 -15.98 -29.60 27.53
CA THR A 313 -16.18 -30.80 28.33
C THR A 313 -17.69 -31.06 28.42
N PRO A 314 -18.19 -32.26 28.08
CA PRO A 314 -19.60 -32.58 28.25
C PRO A 314 -20.00 -32.31 29.70
N ALA A 315 -21.09 -31.56 29.90
CA ALA A 315 -21.61 -31.29 31.23
C ALA A 315 -21.92 -32.63 31.93
N PRO A 316 -21.58 -32.77 33.22
CA PRO A 316 -21.88 -33.98 33.97
C PRO A 316 -23.39 -34.20 33.98
N VAL A 317 -23.82 -35.35 33.48
CA VAL A 317 -25.21 -35.79 33.55
C VAL A 317 -25.53 -36.03 35.03
N LEU A 318 -26.33 -35.13 35.62
CA LEU A 318 -26.91 -35.33 36.94
C LEU A 318 -27.83 -36.55 36.87
N ALA A 319 -27.37 -37.67 37.43
CA ALA A 319 -28.18 -38.86 37.63
C ALA A 319 -29.34 -38.51 38.57
N ALA A 320 -30.57 -38.60 38.04
CA ALA A 320 -31.78 -38.47 38.83
C ALA A 320 -31.89 -39.64 39.81
N SER A 321 -31.72 -39.35 41.10
CA SER A 321 -32.06 -40.26 42.19
C SER A 321 -33.58 -40.34 42.32
N GLY A 322 -34.15 -41.40 41.73
CA GLY A 322 -35.52 -41.84 41.96
C GLY A 322 -35.60 -42.77 43.18
N ARG A 323 -36.64 -42.53 43.99
CA ARG A 323 -37.03 -43.30 45.19
C ARG A 323 -37.51 -44.70 44.88
#